data_AF-A0A524AYV6-F1
#
_entry.id   AF-A0A524AYV6-F1
#
_cell.length_a   1.000
_cell.length_b   1.000
_cell.length_c   1.000
_cell.angle_alpha   90.00
_cell.angle_beta   90.00
_cell.angle_gamma   90.00
#
_symmetry.space_group_name_H-M   'P 1'
#
loop_
_entity.id
_entity.type
_entity.pdbx_description
1 polymer ?
#
loop_
_entity_poly.entity_id
_entity_poly.type
_entity_poly.pdbx_seq_one_letter_code
_entity_poly.pdbx_strand_id
1 'polypeptide(L)' 'MTANARARQLVEAIDRGGIPLITARVNAIARDLGLEVSRKASVEDTIARIRLALTRVAEHD' A
#
# COMPACT_ATOMS: atom_id res chain seq x y z
N MET A 1 15.26 -4.37 -0.77
CA MET A 1 13.82 -4.61 -0.98
C MET A 1 13.21 -3.32 -1.50
N THR A 2 12.57 -3.34 -2.67
CA THR A 2 12.01 -2.13 -3.31
C THR A 2 10.66 -1.74 -2.70
N ALA A 3 10.23 -0.49 -2.90
CA ALA A 3 8.92 0.02 -2.47
C ALA A 3 7.76 -0.87 -2.95
N ASN A 4 7.80 -1.25 -4.24
CA ASN A 4 6.81 -2.13 -4.87
C ASN A 4 6.75 -3.51 -4.20
N ALA A 5 7.89 -4.11 -3.88
CA ALA A 5 7.92 -5.42 -3.21
C ALA A 5 7.28 -5.35 -1.80
N ARG A 6 7.53 -4.29 -1.05
CA ARG A 6 6.92 -4.08 0.29
C ARG A 6 5.41 -3.87 0.20
N ALA A 7 4.98 -3.06 -0.77
CA ALA A 7 3.57 -2.81 -1.03
C ALA A 7 2.82 -4.09 -1.44
N ARG A 8 3.42 -4.92 -2.29
CA ARG A 8 2.83 -6.20 -2.71
C ARG A 8 2.66 -7.16 -1.55
N GLN A 9 3.70 -7.33 -0.71
CA GLN A 9 3.61 -8.14 0.50
C GLN A 9 2.51 -7.66 1.46
N LEU A 10 2.34 -6.34 1.62
CA LEU A 10 1.27 -5.77 2.43
C LEU A 10 -0.11 -6.16 1.87
N VAL A 11 -0.35 -5.95 0.57
CA VAL A 11 -1.63 -6.25 -0.07
C VAL A 11 -1.94 -7.74 -0.02
N GLU A 12 -0.97 -8.60 -0.33
CA GLU A 12 -1.14 -10.05 -0.26
C GLU A 12 -1.46 -10.55 1.15
N ALA A 13 -0.84 -9.96 2.18
CA ALA A 13 -1.16 -10.30 3.57
C ALA A 13 -2.61 -9.92 3.91
N ILE A 14 -3.09 -8.79 3.40
CA ILE A 14 -4.48 -8.33 3.60
C ILE A 14 -5.46 -9.22 2.86
N ASP A 15 -5.18 -9.58 1.61
CA ASP A 15 -6.03 -10.45 0.80
C ASP A 15 -6.16 -11.86 1.39
N ARG A 16 -5.15 -12.33 2.15
CA ARG A 16 -5.22 -13.57 2.94
C ARG A 16 -6.00 -13.42 4.25
N GLY A 17 -6.64 -12.28 4.51
CA GLY A 17 -7.40 -11.99 5.73
C GLY A 17 -6.58 -11.36 6.86
N GLY A 18 -5.35 -10.89 6.59
CA GLY A 18 -4.52 -10.20 7.56
C GLY A 18 -4.97 -8.76 7.79
N ILE A 19 -5.07 -8.35 9.06
CA ILE A 19 -5.40 -6.95 9.40
C ILE A 19 -4.10 -6.15 9.54
N PRO A 20 -3.97 -4.97 8.92
CA PRO A 20 -2.79 -4.13 9.08
C PRO A 20 -2.64 -3.70 10.55
N LEU A 21 -1.66 -4.26 11.24
CA LEU A 21 -1.42 -4.01 12.66
C LEU A 21 -0.98 -2.56 12.96
N ILE A 22 -0.49 -1.81 11.97
CA ILE A 22 0.06 -0.45 12.16
C ILE A 22 -0.26 0.46 10.97
N THR A 23 -1.20 1.39 11.16
CA THR A 23 -1.54 2.47 10.19
C THR A 23 -0.32 3.25 9.70
N ALA A 24 0.60 3.59 10.61
CA ALA A 24 1.81 4.34 10.27
C ALA A 24 2.68 3.60 9.24
N ARG A 25 2.76 2.27 9.31
CA ARG A 25 3.52 1.45 8.36
C ARG A 25 2.87 1.44 6.98
N VAL A 26 1.55 1.34 6.92
CA VAL A 26 0.78 1.45 5.66
C VAL A 26 1.03 2.81 5.00
N ASN A 27 0.96 3.90 5.77
CA ASN A 27 1.21 5.25 5.26
C ASN A 27 2.67 5.45 4.81
N ALA A 28 3.64 4.83 5.48
CA ALA A 28 5.03 4.88 5.06
C ALA A 28 5.24 4.21 3.70
N ILE A 29 4.63 3.02 3.49
CA ILE A 29 4.68 2.30 2.21
C ILE A 29 4.01 3.12 1.10
N ALA A 30 2.86 3.74 1.38
CA ALA A 30 2.21 4.62 0.41
C ALA A 30 3.12 5.78 -0.02
N ARG A 31 3.80 6.45 0.93
CA ARG A 31 4.75 7.52 0.62
C ARG A 31 5.96 7.03 -0.18
N ASP A 32 6.45 5.83 0.14
CA ASP A 32 7.58 5.19 -0.58
C ASP A 32 7.21 4.86 -2.04
N LEU A 33 5.92 4.62 -2.33
CA LEU A 33 5.37 4.49 -3.68
C LEU A 33 5.10 5.85 -4.38
N GLY A 34 5.40 6.97 -3.73
CA GLY A 34 5.11 8.31 -4.25
C GLY A 34 3.64 8.72 -4.13
N LEU A 35 2.83 8.00 -3.34
CA LEU A 35 1.44 8.38 -3.08
C LEU A 35 1.35 9.44 -1.98
N GLU A 36 0.53 10.46 -2.23
CA GLU A 36 0.18 11.42 -1.19
C GLU A 36 -0.90 10.84 -0.26
N VAL A 37 -0.56 10.73 1.03
CA VAL A 37 -1.44 10.22 2.09
C VAL A 37 -1.64 11.27 3.17
N SER A 38 -2.89 11.72 3.29
CA SER A 38 -3.33 12.59 4.38
C SER A 38 -3.25 11.86 5.72
N ARG A 39 -2.84 12.55 6.78
CA ARG A 39 -2.84 11.99 8.15
C ARG A 39 -4.24 11.62 8.64
N LYS A 40 -5.29 12.18 8.02
CA LYS A 40 -6.69 11.89 8.32
C LYS A 40 -7.28 10.78 7.45
N ALA A 41 -6.52 10.27 6.46
CA ALA A 41 -7.02 9.23 5.58
C ALA A 41 -7.21 7.92 6.34
N SER A 42 -8.31 7.23 6.04
CA SER A 42 -8.59 5.88 6.49
C SER A 42 -7.47 4.94 6.03
N VAL A 43 -7.17 3.91 6.83
CA VAL A 43 -6.22 2.85 6.44
C VAL A 43 -6.70 2.15 5.17
N GLU A 44 -8.01 1.88 5.08
CA GLU A 44 -8.64 1.22 3.94
C GLU A 44 -8.49 2.02 2.64
N ASP A 45 -8.75 3.34 2.68
CA ASP A 45 -8.48 4.24 1.56
C ASP A 45 -7.02 4.18 1.10
N THR A 46 -6.10 4.15 2.06
CA THR A 46 -4.67 4.08 1.76
C THR A 46 -4.31 2.76 1.09
N ILE A 47 -4.86 1.65 1.58
CA ILE A 47 -4.68 0.32 0.97
C ILE A 47 -5.23 0.32 -0.47
N ALA A 48 -6.42 0.88 -0.69
CA ALA A 48 -7.01 0.97 -2.03
C ALA A 48 -6.11 1.75 -3.00
N ARG A 49 -5.51 2.86 -2.55
CA ARG A 49 -4.53 3.63 -3.35
C ARG A 49 -3.28 2.83 -3.66
N ILE A 50 -2.75 2.09 -2.69
CA ILE A 50 -1.60 1.20 -2.87
C ILE A 50 -1.93 0.12 -3.92
N ARG A 51 -3.10 -0.52 -3.84
CA ARG A 51 -3.56 -1.51 -4.83
C ARG A 51 -3.56 -0.93 -6.24
N LEU A 52 -4.16 0.26 -6.42
CA LEU A 52 -4.21 0.93 -7.71
C LEU A 52 -2.81 1.29 -8.25
N ALA A 53 -1.91 1.74 -7.38
CA ALA A 53 -0.53 2.03 -7.78
C ALA A 53 0.21 0.77 -8.26
N LEU A 54 0.02 -0.36 -7.57
CA LEU A 54 0.60 -1.64 -7.96
C LEU A 54 0.05 -2.15 -9.30
N THR A 55 -1.25 -1.95 -9.57
CA THR A 55 -1.83 -2.26 -10.89
C THR A 55 -1.15 -1.44 -11.98
N ARG A 56 -0.94 -0.14 -11.78
CA ARG A 56 -0.27 0.72 -12.78
C ARG A 56 1.15 0.26 -13.09
N VAL A 57 1.90 -0.19 -12.08
CA VAL A 57 3.26 -0.70 -12.28
C VAL A 57 3.25 -2.04 -13.02
N ALA A 58 2.28 -2.92 -12.72
CA ALA A 58 2.15 -4.22 -13.41
C ALA A 58 1.81 -4.09 -14.90
N GLU A 59 1.10 -3.03 -15.30
CA GLU A 59 0.78 -2.75 -16.71
C GLU A 59 1.96 -2.11 -17.48
N HIS A 60 3.01 -1.66 -16.77
CA HIS A 60 4.19 -0.99 -17.34
C HIS A 60 5.48 -1.82 -17.20
N ASP A 61 5.38 -3.10 -16.86
CA ASP A 61 6.49 -4.07 -16.79
C ASP A 61 6.47 -5.03 -17.98
#